data_AF-A0A814NN14-F1
#
_entry.id   AF-A0A814NN14-F1
#
_cell.length_a   1.000
_cell.length_b   1.000
_cell.length_c   1.000
_cell.angle_alpha   90.00
_cell.angle_beta   90.00
_cell.angle_gamma   90.00
#
_symmetry.space_group_name_H-M   'P 1'
#
loop_
_entity.id
_entity.type
_entity.pdbx_description
1 polymer ?
#
loop_
_entity_poly.entity_id
_entity_poly.type
_entity_poly.pdbx_seq_one_letter_code
_entity_poly.pdbx_strand_id
1 'polypeptide(L)'
;MVHHFHNNFFQQNQIITVPAPEAIVAAIAKNSNISNSVKSNDEQYLNGAKLYTQEFSVLGRIDIGLGIGGGVINCMLYNVDDGHQDVIFDHFQSVKLDVIEEGTHFMISWLHRPIIFDIRTRPRSVPSITEIKDIKARREQSTSGER
;
A
#
# COMPACT_ATOMS: atom_id res chain seq x y z
N MET A 1 -3.69 81.60 -54.55
CA MET A 1 -2.55 81.25 -53.67
C MET A 1 -2.92 81.47 -52.18
N VAL A 2 -4.11 81.06 -51.73
CA VAL A 2 -4.49 81.04 -50.30
C VAL A 2 -5.63 80.03 -50.16
N HIS A 3 -5.32 78.73 -50.13
CA HIS A 3 -6.26 77.67 -49.74
C HIS A 3 -5.42 76.42 -49.47
N HIS A 4 -4.75 76.35 -48.32
CA HIS A 4 -4.25 75.10 -47.69
C HIS A 4 -3.40 75.36 -46.43
N PHE A 5 -3.81 76.30 -45.57
CA PHE A 5 -3.09 76.53 -44.30
C PHE A 5 -4.07 76.78 -43.16
N HIS A 6 -4.87 75.78 -42.83
CA HIS A 6 -5.55 75.69 -41.54
C HIS A 6 -5.60 74.20 -41.18
N ASN A 7 -5.35 73.91 -39.90
CA ASN A 7 -5.64 72.65 -39.20
C ASN A 7 -4.46 71.74 -38.79
N ASN A 8 -3.22 72.22 -38.63
CA ASN A 8 -2.17 71.39 -38.04
C ASN A 8 -1.51 71.94 -36.76
N PHE A 9 -1.96 73.09 -36.24
CA PHE A 9 -1.27 73.74 -35.11
C PHE A 9 -1.93 73.53 -33.72
N PHE A 10 -3.14 72.96 -33.65
CA PHE A 10 -3.87 72.78 -32.38
C PHE A 10 -3.89 71.34 -31.82
N GLN A 11 -3.23 70.38 -32.48
CA GLN A 11 -3.20 68.97 -32.03
C GLN A 11 -1.97 68.60 -31.18
N GLN A 12 -1.04 69.53 -30.92
CA GLN A 12 0.23 69.24 -30.23
C GLN A 12 0.29 69.73 -28.77
N ASN A 13 -0.85 69.91 -28.10
CA ASN A 13 -0.85 70.25 -26.66
C ASN A 13 -1.76 69.34 -25.83
N GLN A 14 -1.67 68.03 -26.05
CA GLN A 14 -2.19 67.05 -25.10
C GLN A 14 -1.14 66.89 -23.99
N ILE A 15 -1.45 67.37 -22.78
CA ILE A 15 -0.64 67.07 -21.59
C ILE A 15 -0.54 65.54 -21.52
N ILE A 16 0.66 64.99 -21.60
CA ILE A 16 0.89 63.54 -21.45
C ILE A 16 0.41 63.17 -20.04
N THR A 17 -0.84 62.70 -19.93
CA THR A 17 -1.36 62.15 -18.68
C THR A 17 -0.63 60.83 -18.50
N VAL A 18 0.33 60.81 -17.57
CA VAL A 18 1.02 59.58 -17.21
C VAL A 18 -0.04 58.61 -16.69
N PRO A 19 -0.19 57.43 -17.31
CA PRO A 19 -1.17 56.46 -16.83
C PRO A 19 -0.84 56.08 -15.39
N ALA A 20 -1.87 55.88 -14.58
CA ALA A 20 -1.68 55.48 -13.19
C ALA A 20 -0.76 54.24 -13.10
N PRO A 21 0.14 54.16 -12.11
CA PRO A 21 1.18 53.12 -12.08
C PRO A 21 0.61 51.70 -12.19
N GLU A 22 -0.57 51.45 -11.62
CA GLU A 22 -1.25 50.15 -11.72
C GLU A 22 -1.60 49.75 -13.16
N ALA A 23 -1.92 50.71 -14.03
CA ALA A 23 -2.27 50.44 -15.43
C ALA A 23 -1.04 50.03 -16.24
N ILE A 24 0.12 50.62 -15.95
CA ILE A 24 1.40 50.25 -16.58
C ILE A 24 1.80 48.84 -16.17
N VAL A 25 1.74 48.53 -14.88
CA VAL A 25 2.05 47.18 -14.36
C VAL A 25 1.09 46.13 -14.90
N ALA A 26 -0.22 46.43 -14.95
CA ALA A 26 -1.21 45.54 -15.52
C ALA A 26 -1.01 45.31 -17.02
N ALA A 27 -0.59 46.33 -17.79
CA ALA A 27 -0.29 46.20 -19.22
C ALA A 27 0.96 45.34 -19.47
N ILE A 28 2.00 45.51 -18.64
CA ILE A 28 3.21 44.67 -18.69
C ILE A 28 2.89 43.22 -18.31
N ALA A 29 2.09 43.01 -17.26
CA ALA A 29 1.65 41.68 -16.85
C ALA A 29 0.73 41.01 -17.89
N LYS A 30 -0.12 41.79 -18.57
CA LYS A 30 -0.98 41.32 -19.68
C LYS A 30 -0.23 41.10 -20.99
N ASN A 31 1.04 41.49 -21.08
CA ASN A 31 1.85 41.18 -22.23
C ASN A 31 2.06 39.66 -22.30
N SER A 32 1.37 39.02 -23.23
CA SER A 32 1.38 37.57 -23.41
C SER A 32 2.79 37.02 -23.62
N ASN A 33 3.70 37.77 -24.24
CA ASN A 33 5.08 37.34 -24.45
C ASN A 33 5.85 37.21 -23.13
N ILE A 34 5.63 38.16 -22.20
CA ILE A 34 6.27 38.16 -20.88
C ILE A 34 5.61 37.10 -19.99
N SER A 35 4.27 37.05 -19.97
CA SER A 35 3.54 36.08 -19.14
C SER A 35 3.84 34.64 -19.56
N ASN A 36 3.94 34.33 -20.85
CA ASN A 36 4.23 32.99 -21.33
C ASN A 36 5.66 32.57 -21.00
N SER A 37 6.61 33.50 -21.09
CA SER A 37 8.01 33.24 -20.75
C SER A 37 8.22 33.05 -19.24
N VAL A 38 7.54 33.83 -18.40
CA VAL A 38 7.57 33.64 -16.94
C VAL A 38 6.97 32.28 -16.56
N LYS A 39 5.79 31.93 -17.11
CA LYS A 39 5.16 30.62 -16.85
C LYS A 39 6.01 29.45 -17.33
N SER A 40 6.65 29.54 -18.49
CA SER A 40 7.51 28.47 -19.00
C SER A 40 8.74 28.24 -18.13
N ASN A 41 9.31 29.31 -17.57
CA ASN A 41 10.46 29.21 -16.67
C ASN A 41 10.07 28.52 -15.35
N ASP A 42 8.96 28.94 -14.73
CA ASP A 42 8.45 28.35 -13.50
C ASP A 42 8.07 26.86 -13.69
N GLU A 43 7.40 26.54 -14.81
CA GLU A 43 7.07 25.16 -15.18
C GLU A 43 8.31 24.31 -15.46
N GLN A 44 9.39 24.87 -16.01
CA GLN A 44 10.62 24.12 -16.27
C GLN A 44 11.29 23.61 -14.99
N TYR A 45 11.36 24.45 -13.94
CA TYR A 45 11.87 24.02 -12.64
C TYR A 45 10.95 23.00 -11.97
N LEU A 46 9.64 23.20 -12.08
CA LEU A 46 8.64 22.29 -11.51
C LEU A 46 8.65 20.92 -12.21
N ASN A 47 8.75 20.89 -13.54
CA ASN A 47 8.82 19.67 -14.33
C ASN A 47 10.12 18.93 -14.08
N GLY A 48 11.25 19.63 -13.93
CA GLY A 48 12.52 19.04 -13.50
C GLY A 48 12.40 18.33 -12.15
N ALA A 49 11.85 19.00 -11.13
CA ALA A 49 11.65 18.40 -9.81
C ALA A 49 10.68 17.19 -9.82
N LYS A 50 9.62 17.27 -10.63
CA LYS A 50 8.66 16.17 -10.84
C LYS A 50 9.32 14.95 -11.46
N LEU A 51 10.21 15.13 -12.44
CA LEU A 51 10.96 14.03 -13.07
C LEU A 51 11.78 13.27 -12.03
N TYR A 52 12.60 13.95 -11.22
CA TYR A 52 13.41 13.27 -10.20
C TYR A 52 12.58 12.55 -9.13
N THR A 53 11.45 13.14 -8.74
CA THR A 53 10.56 12.56 -7.74
C THR A 53 9.79 11.36 -8.30
N GLN A 54 9.41 11.40 -9.58
CA GLN A 54 8.71 10.32 -10.25
C GLN A 54 9.60 9.07 -10.37
N GLU A 55 10.84 9.23 -10.80
CA GLU A 55 11.78 8.10 -10.92
C GLU A 55 12.07 7.46 -9.57
N PHE A 56 12.35 8.28 -8.54
CA PHE A 56 12.58 7.79 -7.18
C PHE A 56 11.34 7.09 -6.59
N SER A 57 10.14 7.61 -6.85
CA SER A 57 8.89 7.00 -6.39
C SER A 57 8.64 5.63 -7.01
N VAL A 58 8.94 5.45 -8.30
CA VAL A 58 8.83 4.16 -8.97
C VAL A 58 9.81 3.16 -8.38
N LEU A 59 11.08 3.55 -8.22
CA LEU A 59 12.11 2.70 -7.62
C LEU A 59 11.76 2.31 -6.18
N GLY A 60 11.34 3.27 -5.35
CA GLY A 60 10.94 3.01 -3.97
C GLY A 60 9.75 2.04 -3.89
N ARG A 61 8.78 2.13 -4.81
CA ARG A 61 7.66 1.19 -4.87
C ARG A 61 8.09 -0.22 -5.30
N ILE A 62 9.04 -0.32 -6.23
CA ILE A 62 9.60 -1.61 -6.65
C ILE A 62 10.39 -2.24 -5.50
N ASP A 63 11.24 -1.49 -4.81
CA ASP A 63 12.04 -1.98 -3.69
C ASP A 63 11.17 -2.48 -2.53
N ILE A 64 10.13 -1.72 -2.17
CA ILE A 64 9.17 -2.13 -1.14
C ILE A 64 8.43 -3.40 -1.59
N GLY A 65 7.96 -3.44 -2.84
CA GLY A 65 7.26 -4.60 -3.40
C GLY A 65 8.13 -5.86 -3.41
N LEU A 66 9.39 -5.72 -3.80
CA LEU A 66 10.35 -6.83 -3.85
C LEU A 66 10.78 -7.28 -2.46
N GLY A 67 11.02 -6.34 -1.53
CA GLY A 67 11.36 -6.65 -0.15
C GLY A 67 10.25 -7.42 0.56
N ILE A 68 9.00 -6.95 0.44
CA ILE A 68 7.83 -7.65 1.00
C ILE A 68 7.62 -8.99 0.29
N GLY A 69 7.62 -9.01 -1.04
CA GLY A 69 7.41 -10.24 -1.82
C GLY A 69 8.45 -11.32 -1.54
N GLY A 70 9.73 -10.96 -1.48
CA GLY A 70 10.83 -11.87 -1.16
C GLY A 70 10.74 -12.42 0.27
N GLY A 71 10.43 -11.58 1.25
CA GLY A 71 10.24 -12.02 2.64
C GLY A 71 9.06 -13.00 2.79
N VAL A 72 7.95 -12.73 2.12
CA VAL A 72 6.75 -13.59 2.15
C VAL A 72 7.04 -14.96 1.54
N ILE A 73 7.73 -15.02 0.40
CA ILE A 73 8.11 -16.29 -0.25
C ILE A 73 9.01 -17.12 0.65
N ASN A 74 9.97 -16.50 1.34
CA ASN A 74 10.86 -17.21 2.26
C ASN A 74 10.10 -17.85 3.44
N CYS A 75 9.11 -17.14 3.97
CA CYS A 75 8.27 -17.67 5.05
C CYS A 75 7.23 -18.68 4.56
N MET A 76 7.11 -18.91 3.25
CA MET A 76 6.12 -19.82 2.69
C MET A 76 6.64 -21.21 2.37
N LEU A 77 7.95 -21.39 2.19
CA LEU A 77 8.54 -22.70 1.97
C LEU A 77 8.99 -23.31 3.29
N TYR A 78 8.55 -24.54 3.54
CA TYR A 78 9.11 -25.38 4.60
C TYR A 78 9.40 -26.77 4.06
N ASN A 79 10.38 -27.44 4.64
CA ASN A 79 10.75 -28.80 4.28
C ASN A 79 10.31 -29.76 5.39
N VAL A 80 9.73 -30.89 4.99
CA VAL A 80 9.45 -32.02 5.88
C VAL A 80 10.54 -33.07 5.67
N ASP A 81 11.18 -33.49 6.76
CA ASP A 81 12.22 -34.51 6.73
C ASP A 81 11.63 -35.90 6.38
N ASP A 82 12.41 -36.70 5.65
CA ASP A 82 12.09 -38.09 5.31
C ASP A 82 11.74 -38.90 6.57
N GLY A 83 10.65 -39.66 6.53
CA GLY A 83 10.09 -40.40 7.67
C GLY A 83 9.13 -39.60 8.57
N HIS A 84 8.86 -38.34 8.26
CA HIS A 84 7.87 -37.52 8.97
C HIS A 84 6.73 -37.10 8.04
N GLN A 85 5.56 -36.89 8.63
CA GLN A 85 4.39 -36.39 7.95
C GLN A 85 3.85 -35.18 8.70
N ASP A 86 3.45 -34.15 7.97
CA ASP A 86 2.97 -32.91 8.58
C ASP A 86 1.46 -32.77 8.39
N VAL A 87 0.79 -32.25 9.40
CA VAL A 87 -0.64 -31.91 9.34
C VAL A 87 -0.75 -30.41 9.51
N ILE A 88 -1.24 -29.74 8.47
CA ILE A 88 -1.45 -28.30 8.51
C ILE A 88 -2.78 -27.98 9.18
N PHE A 89 -2.77 -27.07 10.15
CA PHE A 89 -4.00 -26.51 10.73
C PHE A 89 -4.20 -25.06 10.24
N ASP A 90 -5.37 -24.75 9.71
CA ASP A 90 -5.80 -23.38 9.36
C ASP A 90 -6.41 -22.71 10.60
N HIS A 91 -6.01 -21.46 10.89
CA HIS A 91 -6.52 -20.68 12.02
C HIS A 91 -7.96 -20.19 11.79
N PHE A 92 -8.39 -19.97 10.55
CA PHE A 92 -9.73 -19.46 10.23
C PHE A 92 -10.73 -20.57 9.93
N GLN A 93 -10.29 -21.65 9.29
CA GLN A 93 -11.11 -22.84 9.07
C GLN A 93 -10.74 -23.88 10.10
N SER A 94 -11.62 -24.03 11.09
CA SER A 94 -11.43 -24.78 12.33
C SER A 94 -10.89 -26.21 12.19
N VAL A 95 -10.80 -26.81 11.00
CA VAL A 95 -9.96 -27.96 10.66
C VAL A 95 -9.88 -28.05 9.13
N LYS A 96 -8.69 -27.95 8.55
CA LYS A 96 -8.39 -28.58 7.26
C LYS A 96 -7.25 -29.56 7.49
N LEU A 97 -7.59 -30.78 7.89
CA LEU A 97 -6.65 -31.90 8.09
C LEU A 97 -6.17 -32.40 6.71
N ASP A 98 -5.48 -31.56 5.97
CA ASP A 98 -4.68 -32.03 4.84
C ASP A 98 -3.36 -32.56 5.41
N VAL A 99 -3.16 -33.85 5.20
CA VAL A 99 -1.97 -34.55 5.61
C VAL A 99 -0.99 -34.49 4.44
N ILE A 100 0.14 -33.84 4.66
CA ILE A 100 1.12 -33.57 3.61
C ILE A 100 2.31 -34.52 3.80
N GLU A 101 2.61 -35.26 2.73
CA GLU A 101 3.73 -36.22 2.67
C GLU A 101 5.08 -35.49 2.57
N GLU A 102 6.20 -36.21 2.49
CA GLU A 102 7.55 -35.65 2.55
C GLU A 102 7.85 -34.58 1.46
N GLY A 103 8.82 -33.71 1.72
CA GLY A 103 9.35 -32.75 0.73
C GLY A 103 9.09 -31.27 1.06
N THR A 104 9.26 -30.42 0.03
CA THR A 104 9.12 -28.97 0.14
C THR A 104 7.69 -28.54 -0.10
N HIS A 105 7.06 -27.97 0.93
CA HIS A 105 5.67 -27.59 0.89
C HIS A 105 5.50 -26.09 1.05
N PHE A 106 4.42 -25.59 0.44
CA PHE A 106 4.03 -24.19 0.50
C PHE A 106 2.97 -24.01 1.58
N MET A 107 3.28 -23.27 2.64
CA MET A 107 2.32 -22.90 3.69
C MET A 107 2.39 -21.41 3.99
N ILE A 108 1.27 -20.78 4.36
CA ILE A 108 1.31 -19.41 4.85
C ILE A 108 1.54 -19.44 6.37
N SER A 109 2.78 -19.18 6.81
CA SER A 109 3.23 -19.33 8.21
C SER A 109 2.43 -18.56 9.28
N TRP A 110 1.76 -17.45 8.95
CA TRP A 110 0.92 -16.74 9.93
C TRP A 110 -0.50 -17.30 10.04
N LEU A 111 -0.97 -17.94 8.98
CA LEU A 111 -2.32 -18.49 8.89
C LEU A 111 -2.36 -19.97 9.27
N HIS A 112 -1.27 -20.68 8.97
CA HIS A 112 -1.15 -22.11 9.10
C HIS A 112 -0.16 -22.47 10.20
N ARG A 113 -0.51 -23.46 11.02
CA ARG A 113 0.41 -24.07 12.00
C ARG A 113 0.72 -25.50 11.54
N PRO A 114 1.93 -25.78 11.03
CA PRO A 114 2.36 -27.16 10.78
C PRO A 114 2.60 -27.86 12.13
N ILE A 115 2.20 -29.12 12.22
CA ILE A 115 2.59 -30.01 13.32
C ILE A 115 3.18 -31.27 12.70
N ILE A 116 4.51 -31.37 12.78
CA ILE A 116 5.26 -32.50 12.26
C ILE A 116 5.07 -33.70 13.19
N PHE A 117 4.63 -34.82 12.65
CA PHE A 117 4.50 -36.08 13.36
C PHE A 117 5.36 -37.15 12.69
N ASP A 118 5.96 -38.02 13.49
CA ASP A 118 6.68 -39.19 12.98
C ASP A 118 5.65 -40.27 12.59
N ILE A 119 5.75 -40.78 11.36
CA ILE A 119 4.86 -41.79 10.78
C ILE A 119 4.87 -43.10 11.61
N ARG A 120 5.96 -43.35 12.35
CA ARG A 120 6.15 -44.53 13.20
C ARG A 120 5.66 -44.32 14.64
N THR A 121 5.21 -43.12 14.99
CA THR A 121 4.65 -42.89 16.33
C THR A 121 3.32 -43.59 16.47
N ARG A 122 3.27 -44.55 17.41
CA ARG A 122 2.01 -45.19 17.78
C ARG A 122 1.12 -44.18 18.51
N PRO A 123 -0.21 -44.17 18.27
CA PRO A 123 -1.11 -43.25 18.95
C PRO A 123 -0.98 -43.38 20.47
N ARG A 124 -0.49 -42.33 21.12
CA ARG A 124 -0.44 -42.22 22.58
C ARG A 124 -1.69 -41.49 23.04
N SER A 125 -2.51 -42.16 23.86
CA SER A 125 -3.62 -41.51 24.55
C SER A 125 -3.06 -40.46 25.50
N VAL A 126 -3.35 -39.19 25.23
CA VAL A 126 -3.07 -38.09 26.15
C VAL A 126 -4.20 -38.10 27.19
N PRO A 127 -3.91 -38.35 28.48
CA PRO A 127 -4.96 -38.43 29.48
C PRO A 127 -5.63 -37.05 29.64
N SER A 128 -6.90 -36.95 29.23
CA SER A 128 -7.76 -35.81 29.53
C SER A 128 -8.00 -35.77 31.04
N ILE A 129 -7.44 -34.76 31.70
CA ILE A 129 -7.55 -34.56 33.16
C ILE A 129 -8.96 -34.16 33.62
N THR A 130 -9.86 -33.87 32.67
CA THR A 130 -11.12 -33.17 32.97
C THR A 130 -12.38 -33.98 32.63
N GLU A 131 -12.31 -35.07 31.86
CA GLU A 131 -13.52 -35.66 31.25
C GLU A 131 -13.94 -37.05 31.80
N ILE A 132 -13.81 -37.29 33.11
CA ILE A 132 -14.35 -38.55 33.72
C ILE A 132 -15.01 -38.32 35.09
N LYS A 133 -14.78 -37.17 35.74
CA LYS A 133 -15.36 -36.89 37.06
C LYS A 133 -16.84 -36.53 37.01
N ASP A 134 -17.26 -35.72 36.05
CA ASP A 134 -18.64 -35.21 36.03
C ASP A 134 -19.65 -36.23 35.48
N ILE A 135 -19.22 -37.08 34.54
CA ILE A 135 -20.04 -38.17 34.01
C ILE A 135 -20.26 -39.26 35.08
N LYS A 136 -19.27 -39.50 35.95
CA LYS A 136 -19.42 -40.43 37.08
C LYS A 136 -20.28 -39.85 38.19
N ALA A 137 -20.08 -38.59 38.58
CA ALA A 137 -20.89 -37.93 39.59
C ALA A 137 -22.38 -37.91 39.22
N ARG A 138 -22.71 -37.71 37.94
CA ARG A 138 -24.09 -37.74 37.45
C ARG A 138 -24.69 -39.16 37.44
N ARG A 139 -23.88 -40.19 37.16
CA ARG A 139 -24.31 -41.60 37.22
C ARG A 139 -24.49 -42.12 38.64
N GLU A 140 -23.72 -41.64 39.60
CA GLU A 140 -23.82 -42.04 41.01
C GLU A 140 -25.04 -41.41 41.70
N GLN A 141 -25.44 -40.19 41.31
CA GLN A 141 -26.68 -39.59 41.80
C GLN A 141 -27.94 -40.24 41.22
N SER A 142 -27.90 -40.78 39.99
CA SER A 142 -29.05 -41.47 39.41
C SER A 142 -29.31 -42.87 40.00
N THR A 143 -28.29 -43.55 40.53
CA THR A 143 -28.43 -44.88 41.14
C THR A 143 -28.73 -44.85 42.64
N SER A 144 -28.47 -43.71 43.30
CA SER A 144 -28.76 -43.51 44.73
C SER A 144 -30.17 -42.97 45.00
N GLY A 145 -30.88 -42.47 43.98
CA GLY A 145 -32.26 -41.95 44.12
C GLY A 145 -33.36 -43.01 43.95
N GLU A 146 -33.01 -44.27 43.66
CA GLU A 146 -33.96 -45.36 43.37
C GLU A 146 -33.99 -46.42 44.50
N ARG A 147 -33.54 -46.08 45.72
CA ARG A 147 -33.66 -46.93 46.91
C ARG A 147 -34.23 -46.16 48.09
#